data_AF-A0A0S8HYW3-F1
#
_entry.id   AF-A0A0S8HYW3-F1
#
_cell.length_a   1.000
_cell.length_b   1.000
_cell.length_c   1.000
_cell.angle_alpha   90.00
_cell.angle_beta   90.00
_cell.angle_gamma   90.00
#
_symmetry.space_group_name_H-M   'P 1'
#
loop_
_entity.id
_entity.type
_entity.pdbx_description
1 polymer ?
#
loop_
_entity_poly.entity_id
_entity_poly.type
_entity_poly.pdbx_seq_one_letter_code
_entity_poly.pdbx_strand_id
1 'polypeptide(L)'
;MEIKSTVFDEGGMIPKRYTCDDADISPHLLWTVAPKGTRSFALISDDPDAPVGTWVHWVIFNIPANVGELPEIVPPSEILPDGTKQGINDFRKIG
;
A
#
# COMPACT_ATOMS: atom_id res chain seq x y z
N MET A 1 6.84 5.02 15.13
CA MET A 1 5.76 5.05 14.12
C MET A 1 5.30 3.61 13.96
N GLU A 2 3.99 3.39 13.92
CA GLU A 2 3.31 2.11 13.78
C GLU A 2 2.31 2.23 12.62
N ILE A 3 2.12 1.15 11.85
CA ILE A 3 1.13 1.03 10.77
C ILE A 3 0.18 -0.12 11.13
N LYS A 4 -1.12 0.04 10.84
CA LYS A 4 -2.17 -0.96 11.06
C LYS A 4 -3.10 -1.02 9.86
N SER A 5 -3.78 -2.14 9.73
CA SER A 5 -4.96 -2.25 8.88
C SER A 5 -6.20 -2.44 9.74
N THR A 6 -7.36 -2.01 9.22
CA THR A 6 -8.66 -2.32 9.85
C THR A 6 -9.22 -3.68 9.41
N VAL A 7 -8.55 -4.36 8.46
CA VAL A 7 -9.08 -5.57 7.81
C VAL A 7 -8.28 -6.84 8.11
N PHE A 8 -7.06 -6.72 8.65
CA PHE A 8 -6.26 -7.83 9.19
C PHE A 8 -5.22 -7.32 10.20
N ASP A 9 -4.80 -8.20 11.09
CA ASP A 9 -3.71 -7.97 12.03
C ASP A 9 -2.35 -8.40 11.46
N GLU A 10 -1.26 -7.91 12.03
CA GLU A 10 0.10 -8.37 11.70
C GLU A 10 0.23 -9.89 11.91
N GLY A 11 0.76 -10.58 10.90
CA GLY A 11 0.86 -12.05 10.89
C GLY A 11 -0.48 -12.78 10.70
N GLY A 12 -1.59 -12.04 10.57
CA GLY A 12 -2.91 -12.58 10.27
C GLY A 12 -3.09 -12.93 8.80
N MET A 13 -4.17 -13.65 8.51
CA MET A 13 -4.57 -13.96 7.14
C MET A 13 -5.13 -12.70 6.46
N ILE A 14 -4.64 -12.40 5.25
CA ILE A 14 -5.22 -11.37 4.40
C ILE A 14 -6.59 -11.87 3.88
N PRO A 15 -7.70 -11.14 4.10
CA PRO A 15 -9.00 -11.54 3.58
C PRO A 15 -8.99 -11.61 2.05
N LYS A 16 -9.68 -12.62 1.47
CA LYS A 16 -9.70 -12.89 0.02
C LYS A 16 -10.02 -11.66 -0.83
N ARG A 17 -10.88 -10.77 -0.35
CA ARG A 17 -11.23 -9.49 -0.98
C ARG A 17 -10.01 -8.64 -1.38
N TYR A 18 -8.92 -8.72 -0.63
CA TYR A 18 -7.66 -7.97 -0.84
C TYR A 18 -6.60 -8.80 -1.57
N THR A 19 -7.01 -9.88 -2.24
CA THR A 19 -6.11 -10.81 -2.94
C THR A 19 -6.63 -11.04 -4.36
N CYS A 20 -5.81 -11.70 -5.19
CA CYS A 20 -6.20 -12.12 -6.53
C CYS A 20 -7.28 -13.22 -6.58
N ASP A 21 -7.65 -13.79 -5.43
CA ASP A 21 -8.76 -14.76 -5.34
C ASP A 21 -10.15 -14.09 -5.39
N ASP A 22 -10.23 -12.76 -5.29
CA ASP A 22 -11.49 -12.00 -5.34
C ASP A 22 -11.28 -10.59 -5.94
N ALA A 23 -11.60 -9.52 -5.21
CA ALA A 23 -11.70 -8.17 -5.76
C ALA A 23 -10.35 -7.50 -6.07
N ASP A 24 -9.23 -8.02 -5.56
CA ASP A 24 -7.87 -7.50 -5.81
C ASP A 24 -7.74 -5.98 -5.53
N ILE A 25 -8.34 -5.52 -4.41
CA ILE A 25 -8.34 -4.12 -3.99
C ILE A 25 -7.32 -3.85 -2.88
N SER A 26 -6.84 -2.61 -2.77
CA SER A 26 -5.93 -2.21 -1.69
C SER A 26 -6.67 -2.21 -0.33
N PRO A 27 -6.04 -2.73 0.75
CA PRO A 27 -6.60 -2.64 2.09
C PRO A 27 -6.54 -1.21 2.62
N HIS A 28 -7.40 -0.88 3.59
CA HIS A 28 -7.22 0.33 4.39
C HIS A 28 -5.96 0.19 5.26
N LEU A 29 -5.15 1.24 5.30
CA LEU A 29 -3.94 1.31 6.10
C LEU A 29 -3.93 2.63 6.86
N LEU A 30 -3.57 2.59 8.14
CA LEU A 30 -3.46 3.77 8.99
C LEU A 30 -2.13 3.74 9.73
N TRP A 31 -1.52 4.88 9.94
CA TRP A 31 -0.27 4.97 10.69
C TRP A 31 -0.25 6.13 11.68
N THR A 32 0.52 5.93 12.74
CA THR A 32 0.71 6.93 13.80
C THR A 32 1.57 8.10 13.31
N VAL A 33 1.65 9.14 14.14
CA VAL A 33 2.40 10.39 13.90
C VAL A 33 3.80 10.12 13.33
N ALA A 34 4.08 10.80 12.21
CA ALA A 34 5.37 10.77 11.54
C ALA A 34 6.48 11.37 12.42
N PRO A 35 7.73 10.90 12.29
CA PRO A 35 8.89 11.60 12.86
C PRO A 35 8.93 13.08 12.45
N LYS A 36 9.46 13.94 13.34
CA LYS A 36 9.63 15.38 13.02
C LYS A 36 10.56 15.51 11.81
N GLY A 37 10.10 16.26 10.81
CA GLY A 37 10.86 16.49 9.57
C GLY A 37 10.52 15.53 8.44
N THR A 38 9.59 14.59 8.62
CA THR A 38 9.03 13.81 7.51
C THR A 38 8.49 14.74 6.42
N ARG A 39 8.89 14.48 5.18
CA ARG A 39 8.46 15.26 3.99
C ARG A 39 7.41 14.53 3.16
N SER A 40 7.51 13.21 3.13
CA SER A 40 6.58 12.32 2.46
C SER A 40 6.73 10.90 2.99
N PHE A 41 5.77 10.04 2.64
CA PHE A 41 5.84 8.59 2.86
C PHE A 41 5.92 7.83 1.54
N ALA A 42 6.34 6.57 1.66
CA ALA A 42 6.19 5.54 0.66
C ALA A 42 5.75 4.24 1.35
N LEU A 43 5.02 3.42 0.62
CA LEU A 43 4.60 2.08 1.01
C LEU A 43 4.94 1.13 -0.12
N ILE A 44 5.52 0.00 0.25
CA ILE A 44 5.78 -1.15 -0.62
C ILE A 44 5.10 -2.35 0.03
N SER A 45 4.33 -3.09 -0.75
CA SER A 45 3.82 -4.41 -0.39
C SER A 45 4.57 -5.44 -1.24
N ASP A 46 5.51 -6.15 -0.66
CA ASP A 46 6.30 -7.19 -1.32
C ASP A 46 6.10 -8.57 -0.69
N ASP A 47 6.14 -9.60 -1.53
CA ASP A 47 6.12 -11.01 -1.17
C ASP A 47 7.52 -11.60 -1.42
N PRO A 48 8.37 -11.73 -0.39
CA PRO A 48 9.69 -12.33 -0.53
C PRO A 48 9.64 -13.86 -0.73
N ASP A 49 8.50 -14.50 -0.44
CA ASP A 49 8.31 -15.95 -0.53
C ASP A 49 7.80 -16.39 -1.91
N ALA A 50 7.54 -15.44 -2.82
CA ALA A 50 7.10 -15.72 -4.17
C ALA A 50 8.09 -16.63 -4.93
N PRO A 51 7.60 -17.63 -5.71
CA PRO A 51 8.47 -18.66 -6.32
C PRO A 51 9.55 -18.17 -7.30
N VAL A 52 9.44 -16.93 -7.77
CA VAL A 52 10.32 -16.32 -8.79
C VAL A 52 11.22 -15.23 -8.22
N GLY A 53 11.35 -15.17 -6.89
CA GLY A 53 12.00 -14.09 -6.16
C GLY A 53 10.97 -13.07 -5.66
N THR A 54 11.43 -12.08 -4.89
CA THR A 54 10.58 -11.05 -4.30
C THR A 54 9.63 -10.44 -5.31
N TRP A 55 8.34 -10.46 -5.00
CA TRP A 55 7.27 -9.98 -5.86
C TRP A 55 6.61 -8.73 -5.26
N VAL A 56 6.68 -7.60 -5.94
CA VAL A 56 6.05 -6.35 -5.51
C VAL A 56 4.60 -6.34 -5.98
N HIS A 57 3.67 -6.36 -5.02
CA HIS A 57 2.23 -6.27 -5.24
C HIS A 57 1.72 -4.83 -5.32
N TRP A 58 2.33 -3.90 -4.58
CA TRP A 58 1.92 -2.49 -4.55
C TRP A 58 3.11 -1.58 -4.22
N VAL A 59 3.24 -0.46 -4.92
CA VAL A 59 4.19 0.61 -4.66
C VAL A 59 3.54 2.00 -4.82
N ILE A 60 3.42 2.70 -3.70
CA ILE A 60 2.83 4.04 -3.63
C ILE A 60 3.76 4.97 -2.86
N PHE A 61 4.04 6.16 -3.40
CA PHE A 61 5.08 7.06 -2.93
C PHE A 61 4.73 8.53 -3.14
N ASN A 62 5.55 9.43 -2.60
CA ASN A 62 5.25 10.87 -2.53
C ASN A 62 3.94 11.17 -1.78
N ILE A 63 3.54 10.28 -0.86
CA ILE A 63 2.38 10.52 0.01
C ILE A 63 2.68 11.73 0.90
N PRO A 64 1.84 12.78 0.95
CA PRO A 64 2.12 13.97 1.74
C PRO A 64 2.34 13.65 3.23
N ALA A 65 3.27 14.35 3.89
CA ALA A 65 3.63 14.09 5.29
C ALA A 65 2.49 14.26 6.30
N ASN A 66 1.44 14.99 5.93
CA ASN A 66 0.24 15.19 6.76
C ASN A 66 -0.82 14.09 6.58
N VAL A 67 -0.61 13.14 5.67
CA VAL A 67 -1.50 11.98 5.48
C VAL A 67 -1.17 10.94 6.55
N GLY A 68 -2.21 10.45 7.22
CA GLY A 68 -2.13 9.42 8.26
C GLY A 68 -2.74 8.08 7.86
N GLU A 69 -3.27 7.97 6.64
CA GLU A 69 -3.93 6.76 6.15
C GLU A 69 -3.92 6.66 4.62
N LEU A 70 -4.07 5.43 4.11
CA LEU A 70 -4.52 5.14 2.76
C LEU A 70 -5.90 4.48 2.84
N PRO A 71 -6.89 4.99 2.09
CA PRO A 71 -8.22 4.37 2.06
C PRO A 71 -8.17 2.98 1.44
N GLU A 72 -9.20 2.18 1.72
CA GLU A 72 -9.48 1.01 0.89
C GLU A 72 -9.72 1.45 -0.56
N ILE A 73 -9.39 0.59 -1.54
CA ILE A 73 -9.68 0.84 -2.96
C ILE A 73 -9.01 2.13 -3.48
N VAL A 74 -7.70 2.28 -3.23
CA VAL A 74 -6.92 3.34 -3.89
C VAL A 74 -6.99 3.10 -5.41
N PRO A 75 -7.43 4.10 -6.20
CA PRO A 75 -7.61 3.90 -7.63
C PRO A 75 -6.26 3.66 -8.30
N PRO A 76 -6.14 2.76 -9.30
CA PRO A 76 -4.89 2.44 -9.99
C PRO A 76 -4.51 3.55 -10.98
N SER A 77 -4.17 4.72 -10.46
CA SER A 77 -3.79 5.93 -11.21
C SER A 77 -2.37 6.35 -10.85
N GLU A 78 -1.58 6.71 -11.86
CA GLU A 78 -0.16 7.10 -11.66
C GLU A 78 0.00 8.26 -10.68
N ILE A 79 -0.98 9.17 -10.65
CA ILE A 79 -1.00 10.35 -9.79
C ILE A 79 -2.42 10.48 -9.18
N LEU A 80 -2.49 10.60 -7.86
CA LEU A 80 -3.71 10.86 -7.10
C LEU A 80 -3.92 12.38 -6.92
N PRO A 81 -5.13 12.84 -6.55
CA PRO A 81 -5.43 14.28 -6.41
C PRO A 81 -4.54 15.06 -5.44
N ASP A 82 -3.94 14.39 -4.45
CA ASP A 82 -3.04 14.98 -3.45
C ASP A 82 -1.56 14.99 -3.88
N GLY A 83 -1.26 14.53 -5.11
CA GLY A 83 0.11 14.43 -5.64
C GLY A 83 0.84 13.14 -5.28
N THR A 84 0.19 12.25 -4.52
CA THR A 84 0.67 10.87 -4.31
C THR A 84 0.82 10.18 -5.66
N LYS A 85 1.87 9.36 -5.79
CA LYS A 85 2.18 8.64 -7.02
C LYS A 85 2.16 7.13 -6.80
N GLN A 86 1.77 6.39 -7.82
CA GLN A 86 1.86 4.94 -7.85
C GLN A 86 2.82 4.49 -8.94
N GLY A 87 3.60 3.46 -8.66
CA GLY A 87 4.53 2.88 -9.62
C GLY A 87 3.90 1.75 -10.43
N ILE A 88 4.74 1.10 -11.25
CA ILE A 88 4.39 -0.13 -11.94
C ILE A 88 4.88 -1.29 -11.08
N ASN A 89 3.98 -2.18 -10.67
CA ASN A 89 4.30 -3.39 -9.91
C ASN A 89 4.74 -4.57 -10.81
N ASP A 90 5.03 -5.73 -10.21
CA ASP A 90 5.48 -6.90 -10.97
C ASP A 90 4.39 -7.54 -11.84
N PHE A 91 3.10 -7.23 -11.58
CA PHE A 91 2.00 -7.54 -12.50
C PHE A 91 1.94 -6.62 -13.73
N ARG A 92 2.86 -5.66 -13.86
CA ARG A 92 2.86 -4.61 -14.89
C ARG A 92 1.61 -3.72 -14.84
N LYS A 93 1.04 -3.55 -13.65
CA LYS A 93 -0.11 -2.67 -13.38
C LYS A 93 0.32 -1.45 -12.58
N ILE A 94 -0.45 -0.37 -12.68
CA ILE A 94 -0.31 0.77 -11.78
C ILE A 94 -0.87 0.40 -10.41
N GLY A 95 -0.14 0.79 -9.38
CA GLY A 95 -0.32 0.32 -8.04
C GLY A 95 0.91 -0.48 -7.72
#